data_AF-C9AAF5-F1
#
_entry.id   AF-C9AAF5-F1
#
_cell.length_a   1.000
_cell.length_b   1.000
_cell.length_c   1.000
_cell.angle_alpha   90.00
_cell.angle_beta   90.00
_cell.angle_gamma   90.00
#
_symmetry.space_group_name_H-M   'P 1'
#
loop_
_entity.id
_entity.type
_entity.pdbx_description
1 polymer ?
#
loop_
_entity_poly.entity_id
_entity_poly.type
_entity_poly.pdbx_seq_one_letter_code
_entity_poly.pdbx_strand_id
1 'polypeptide(L)'
;MLAEKIAGAEEYLAHFQTELEKQGVLRFFPKINAFYYRLAKEFLTIFHSKEENLFVQWGRLLAIDAQLQILMEISNNRKEGLLDDLGMSEEEVIEMIENDHKYFYREITGAKLTQKPKMGLIYLSEHLAES
;
A
#
# COMPACT_ATOMS: atom_id res chain seq x y z
N MET A 1 -3.38 -3.15 -20.47
CA MET A 1 -2.74 -4.35 -19.89
C MET A 1 -3.85 -5.26 -19.41
N LEU A 2 -3.90 -6.51 -19.87
CA LEU A 2 -4.74 -7.52 -19.22
C LEU A 2 -4.16 -7.71 -17.82
N ALA A 3 -4.99 -7.61 -16.79
CA ALA A 3 -4.55 -7.91 -15.43
C ALA A 3 -3.92 -9.31 -15.43
N GLU A 4 -2.67 -9.42 -14.97
CA GLU A 4 -2.06 -10.73 -14.75
C GLU A 4 -2.99 -11.52 -13.82
N LYS A 5 -3.19 -12.80 -14.11
CA LYS A 5 -4.06 -13.64 -13.30
C LYS A 5 -3.32 -13.95 -11.99
N ILE A 6 -3.56 -13.15 -10.97
CA ILE A 6 -3.02 -13.37 -9.63
C ILE A 6 -3.85 -14.47 -8.96
N ALA A 7 -3.20 -15.58 -8.61
CA ALA A 7 -3.86 -16.76 -8.02
C ALA A 7 -3.86 -16.77 -6.49
N GLY A 8 -3.02 -15.96 -5.84
CA GLY A 8 -2.90 -15.93 -4.37
C GLY A 8 -2.18 -14.69 -3.83
N ALA A 9 -2.19 -14.54 -2.50
CA ALA A 9 -1.59 -13.40 -1.81
C ALA A 9 -0.06 -13.34 -1.97
N GLU A 10 0.60 -14.49 -2.05
CA GLU A 10 2.04 -14.57 -2.28
C GLU A 10 2.42 -14.06 -3.68
N GLU A 11 1.65 -14.44 -4.71
CA GLU A 11 1.82 -13.93 -6.07
C GLU A 11 1.51 -12.43 -6.15
N TYR A 12 0.50 -11.98 -5.41
CA TYR A 12 0.16 -10.55 -5.29
C TYR A 12 1.34 -9.74 -4.78
N LEU A 13 1.92 -10.16 -3.65
CA LEU A 13 3.06 -9.47 -3.01
C LEU A 13 4.35 -9.59 -3.84
N ALA A 14 4.56 -10.71 -4.54
CA ALA A 14 5.73 -10.91 -5.40
C ALA A 14 5.81 -9.87 -6.53
N HIS A 15 4.67 -9.37 -7.02
CA HIS A 15 4.62 -8.27 -7.98
C HIS A 15 5.30 -7.01 -7.43
N PHE A 16 4.89 -6.57 -6.23
CA PHE A 16 5.47 -5.40 -5.57
C PHE A 16 6.95 -5.59 -5.27
N GLN A 17 7.32 -6.75 -4.73
CA GLN A 17 8.71 -7.06 -4.45
C GLN A 17 9.58 -6.92 -5.70
N THR A 18 9.16 -7.53 -6.81
CA THR A 18 9.92 -7.55 -8.05
C THR A 18 10.15 -6.14 -8.58
N GLU A 19 9.13 -5.29 -8.59
CA GLU A 19 9.27 -3.92 -9.09
C GLU A 19 10.11 -3.04 -8.15
N LEU A 20 9.93 -3.15 -6.83
CA LEU A 20 10.74 -2.41 -5.85
C LEU A 20 12.22 -2.85 -5.87
N GLU A 21 12.51 -4.13 -6.07
CA GLU A 21 13.88 -4.64 -6.23
C GLU A 21 14.52 -4.14 -7.53
N LYS A 22 13.78 -4.19 -8.64
CA LYS A 22 14.21 -3.68 -9.96
C LYS A 22 14.53 -2.19 -9.93
N GLN A 23 13.86 -1.43 -9.08
CA GLN A 23 14.13 -0.01 -8.85
C GLN A 23 15.25 0.24 -7.83
N GLY A 24 15.76 -0.82 -7.18
CA GLY A 24 16.79 -0.73 -6.15
C GLY A 24 16.30 -0.22 -4.80
N VAL A 25 14.98 0.03 -4.64
CA VAL A 25 14.40 0.61 -3.42
C VAL A 25 14.72 -0.24 -2.21
N LEU A 26 14.46 -1.55 -2.30
CA LEU A 26 14.71 -2.48 -1.20
C LEU A 26 16.21 -2.64 -0.90
N ARG A 27 17.10 -2.24 -1.81
CA ARG A 27 18.55 -2.33 -1.60
C ARG A 27 19.13 -1.07 -0.96
N PHE A 28 18.67 0.11 -1.40
CA PHE A 28 19.27 1.39 -1.03
C PHE A 28 18.61 2.05 0.18
N PHE A 29 17.36 1.70 0.48
CA PHE A 29 16.57 2.28 1.57
C PHE A 29 16.20 1.21 2.61
N PRO A 30 17.07 0.96 3.61
CA PRO A 30 16.90 -0.15 4.55
C PRO A 30 15.65 -0.06 5.43
N LYS A 31 15.18 1.15 5.76
CA LYS A 31 13.97 1.32 6.58
C LYS A 31 12.71 1.15 5.72
N ILE A 32 12.73 1.63 4.48
CA ILE A 32 11.67 1.33 3.50
C ILE A 32 11.61 -0.18 3.21
N ASN A 33 12.76 -0.85 3.12
CA ASN A 33 12.81 -2.31 3.01
C ASN A 33 12.12 -2.98 4.21
N ALA A 34 12.51 -2.63 5.44
CA ALA A 34 11.89 -3.18 6.64
C ALA A 34 10.39 -2.90 6.71
N PHE A 35 9.97 -1.70 6.30
CA PHE A 35 8.58 -1.30 6.18
C PHE A 35 7.80 -2.19 5.20
N TYR A 36 8.31 -2.40 3.99
CA TYR A 36 7.71 -3.29 3.00
C TYR A 36 7.52 -4.72 3.53
N TYR A 37 8.55 -5.31 4.14
CA TYR A 37 8.43 -6.68 4.68
C TYR A 37 7.47 -6.77 5.86
N ARG A 38 7.34 -5.71 6.66
CA ARG A 38 6.30 -5.62 7.70
C ARG A 38 4.91 -5.66 7.08
N LEU A 39 4.66 -4.85 6.05
CA LEU A 39 3.38 -4.83 5.32
C LEU A 39 3.08 -6.20 4.69
N ALA A 40 4.04 -6.80 3.99
CA ALA A 40 3.87 -8.11 3.34
C ALA A 40 3.53 -9.20 4.35
N LYS A 41 4.21 -9.22 5.51
CA LYS A 41 3.93 -10.17 6.59
C LYS A 41 2.53 -9.96 7.16
N GLU A 42 2.13 -8.71 7.39
CA GLU A 42 0.80 -8.40 7.91
C GLU A 42 -0.29 -8.79 6.92
N PHE A 43 -0.09 -8.51 5.64
CA PHE A 43 -1.01 -8.88 4.55
C PHE A 43 -1.26 -10.38 4.54
N LEU A 44 -0.20 -11.20 4.55
CA LEU A 44 -0.32 -12.66 4.58
C LEU A 44 -1.02 -13.16 5.86
N THR A 45 -0.73 -12.54 7.00
CA THR A 45 -1.36 -12.89 8.27
C THR A 45 -2.87 -12.64 8.22
N ILE A 46 -3.29 -11.49 7.70
CA ILE A 46 -4.71 -11.15 7.54
C ILE A 46 -5.36 -12.07 6.52
N PHE A 47 -4.75 -12.26 5.35
CA PHE A 47 -5.31 -13.07 4.27
C PHE A 47 -5.57 -14.52 4.68
N HIS A 48 -4.65 -15.12 5.45
CA HIS A 48 -4.79 -16.50 5.93
C HIS A 48 -5.61 -16.62 7.23
N SER A 49 -6.07 -15.51 7.80
CA SER A 49 -6.95 -15.51 8.97
C SER A 49 -8.31 -16.09 8.62
N LYS A 50 -8.70 -17.18 9.30
CA LYS A 50 -9.98 -17.89 9.05
C LYS A 50 -11.12 -17.43 9.96
N GLU A 51 -10.82 -16.65 10.98
CA GLU A 51 -11.78 -16.27 12.03
C GLU A 51 -12.28 -14.82 11.91
N GLU A 52 -11.76 -14.05 10.96
CA GLU A 52 -12.13 -12.64 10.78
C GLU A 52 -13.36 -12.50 9.88
N ASN A 53 -14.19 -11.50 10.18
CA ASN A 53 -15.30 -11.13 9.29
C ASN A 53 -14.73 -10.70 7.92
N LEU A 54 -15.28 -11.24 6.83
CA LEU A 54 -14.78 -10.99 5.47
C LEU A 54 -14.65 -9.49 5.13
N PHE A 55 -15.60 -8.65 5.53
CA PHE A 55 -15.54 -7.21 5.24
C PHE A 55 -14.46 -6.49 6.06
N VAL A 56 -14.26 -6.91 7.31
CA VAL A 56 -13.16 -6.41 8.15
C VAL A 56 -11.81 -6.84 7.58
N GLN A 57 -11.69 -8.12 7.22
CA GLN A 57 -10.50 -8.68 6.58
C GLN A 57 -10.17 -7.91 5.30
N TRP A 58 -11.16 -7.70 4.41
CA TRP A 58 -10.97 -6.92 3.20
C TRP A 58 -10.59 -5.47 3.47
N GLY A 59 -11.24 -4.80 4.43
CA GLY A 59 -10.87 -3.42 4.77
C GLY A 59 -9.41 -3.30 5.20
N ARG A 60 -8.91 -4.26 5.99
CA ARG A 60 -7.50 -4.29 6.43
C ARG A 60 -6.55 -4.61 5.27
N LEU A 61 -6.89 -5.58 4.42
CA LEU A 61 -6.10 -5.90 3.22
C LEU A 61 -6.02 -4.69 2.28
N LEU A 62 -7.13 -3.97 2.09
CA LEU A 62 -7.18 -2.75 1.27
C LEU A 62 -6.36 -1.61 1.87
N ALA A 63 -6.27 -1.50 3.20
CA ALA A 63 -5.43 -0.51 3.87
C ALA A 63 -3.94 -0.79 3.63
N ILE A 64 -3.53 -2.06 3.68
CA ILE A 64 -2.15 -2.45 3.34
C ILE A 64 -1.89 -2.28 1.84
N ASP A 65 -2.84 -2.66 0.98
CA ASP A 65 -2.72 -2.43 -0.46
C ASP A 65 -2.50 -0.95 -0.77
N ALA A 66 -3.29 -0.05 -0.19
CA ALA A 66 -3.11 1.38 -0.38
C ALA A 66 -1.69 1.85 -0.01
N GLN A 67 -1.11 1.35 1.09
CA GLN A 67 0.27 1.65 1.46
C GLN A 67 1.29 1.11 0.45
N LEU A 68 1.08 -0.12 -0.06
CA LEU A 68 1.93 -0.72 -1.09
C LEU A 68 1.85 0.03 -2.42
N GLN A 69 0.66 0.51 -2.80
CA GLN A 69 0.46 1.32 -4.01
C GLN A 69 1.15 2.68 -3.90
N ILE A 70 0.98 3.38 -2.79
CA ILE A 70 1.67 4.67 -2.57
C ILE A 70 3.19 4.46 -2.62
N LEU A 71 3.71 3.43 -1.94
CA LEU A 71 5.14 3.09 -2.00
C LEU A 71 5.61 2.87 -3.44
N MET A 72 4.84 2.14 -4.24
CA MET A 72 5.12 1.90 -5.66
C MET A 72 5.10 3.17 -6.50
N GLU A 73 4.12 4.06 -6.30
CA GLU A 73 4.00 5.32 -7.05
C GLU A 73 5.18 6.26 -6.80
N ILE A 74 5.60 6.37 -5.54
CA ILE A 74 6.76 7.17 -5.15
C ILE A 74 8.04 6.57 -5.77
N SER A 75 8.14 5.25 -5.77
CA SER A 75 9.31 4.50 -6.26
C SER A 75 9.44 4.49 -7.79
N ASN A 76 8.33 4.39 -8.51
CA ASN A 76 8.26 4.29 -9.98
C ASN A 76 8.89 5.48 -10.71
N ASN A 77 9.04 6.62 -10.04
CA ASN A 77 9.48 7.83 -10.71
C ASN A 77 11.00 8.01 -10.76
N ARG A 78 11.82 7.42 -9.85
CA ARG A 78 13.16 7.99 -9.59
C ARG A 78 14.21 6.95 -9.16
N LYS A 79 15.10 6.56 -10.09
CA LYS A 79 16.22 5.64 -9.85
C LYS A 79 17.35 6.23 -8.99
N GLU A 80 17.47 7.55 -8.94
CA GLU A 80 18.48 8.27 -8.17
C GLU A 80 17.77 9.45 -7.50
N GLY A 81 17.72 9.47 -6.16
CA GLY A 81 17.19 10.62 -5.42
C GLY A 81 15.75 10.52 -4.89
N LEU A 82 15.15 9.34 -4.73
CA LEU A 82 13.80 9.17 -4.12
C LEU A 82 13.55 10.12 -2.93
N LEU A 83 14.50 10.14 -1.99
CA LEU A 83 14.47 10.97 -0.79
C LEU A 83 14.82 12.44 -1.08
N ASP A 84 15.83 12.69 -1.92
CA ASP A 84 16.30 14.03 -2.26
C ASP A 84 15.23 14.84 -3.01
N ASP A 85 14.46 14.17 -3.85
CA ASP A 85 13.39 14.76 -4.65
C ASP A 85 12.14 15.09 -3.84
N LEU A 86 11.88 14.31 -2.79
CA LEU A 86 10.83 14.60 -1.82
C LEU A 86 11.32 15.59 -0.76
N GLY A 87 12.63 15.76 -0.62
CA GLY A 87 13.23 16.48 0.51
C GLY A 87 12.90 15.82 1.86
N MET A 88 12.76 14.49 1.89
CA MET A 88 12.31 13.71 3.04
C MET A 88 13.28 12.58 3.37
N SER A 89 13.38 12.23 4.64
CA SER A 89 14.02 11.00 5.13
C SER A 89 13.16 9.76 4.88
N GLU A 90 13.74 8.56 5.02
CA GLU A 90 12.96 7.30 4.92
C GLU A 90 11.80 7.26 5.93
N GLU A 91 12.02 7.75 7.16
CA GLU A 91 10.99 7.81 8.19
C GLU A 91 9.84 8.73 7.81
N GLU A 92 10.13 9.91 7.28
CA GLU A 92 9.10 10.86 6.85
C GLU A 92 8.29 10.31 5.68
N VAL A 93 8.94 9.59 4.75
CA VAL A 93 8.24 8.88 3.67
C VAL A 93 7.33 7.78 4.23
N ILE A 94 7.82 6.99 5.20
CA ILE A 94 7.02 5.95 5.85
C ILE A 94 5.82 6.55 6.57
N GLU A 95 6.03 7.62 7.36
CA GLU A 95 4.98 8.31 8.09
C GLU A 95 3.95 8.92 7.14
N MET A 96 4.39 9.49 6.01
CA MET A 96 3.50 9.97 4.96
C MET A 96 2.63 8.84 4.40
N ILE A 97 3.24 7.69 4.03
CA ILE A 97 2.50 6.53 3.52
C ILE A 97 1.48 6.02 4.56
N GLU A 98 1.89 5.89 5.82
CA GLU A 98 1.03 5.45 6.92
C GLU A 98 -0.13 6.43 7.17
N ASN A 99 0.05 7.71 6.93
CA ASN A 99 -1.01 8.70 7.12
C ASN A 99 -1.94 8.85 5.92
N ASP A 100 -1.41 8.76 4.70
CA ASP A 100 -2.14 9.09 3.47
C ASP A 100 -2.90 7.91 2.88
N HIS A 101 -2.53 6.66 3.22
CA HIS A 101 -3.20 5.45 2.71
C HIS A 101 -4.72 5.44 2.92
N LYS A 102 -5.20 6.11 3.97
CA LYS A 102 -6.62 6.25 4.28
C LYS A 102 -7.38 7.08 3.26
N TYR A 103 -6.75 7.76 2.31
CA TYR A 103 -7.46 8.52 1.27
C TYR A 103 -7.17 8.02 -0.14
N PHE A 104 -6.27 7.04 -0.27
CA PHE A 104 -5.77 6.56 -1.56
C PHE A 104 -6.90 6.23 -2.57
N TYR A 105 -7.86 5.39 -2.19
CA TYR A 105 -8.94 4.99 -3.11
C TYR A 105 -9.88 6.14 -3.48
N ARG A 106 -10.04 7.11 -2.59
CA ARG A 106 -10.80 8.34 -2.86
C ARG A 106 -10.08 9.21 -3.88
N GLU A 107 -8.77 9.33 -3.76
CA GLU A 107 -7.95 10.14 -4.67
C GLU A 107 -7.93 9.55 -6.08
N ILE A 108 -7.66 8.24 -6.23
CA ILE A 108 -7.61 7.60 -7.56
C ILE A 108 -8.97 7.57 -8.27
N THR A 109 -10.07 7.73 -7.53
CA THR A 109 -11.43 7.81 -8.10
C THR A 109 -11.89 9.26 -8.33
N GLY A 110 -11.03 10.25 -8.04
CA GLY A 110 -11.30 11.67 -8.24
C GLY A 110 -12.29 12.29 -7.25
N ALA A 111 -12.55 11.61 -6.13
CA ALA A 111 -13.44 12.13 -5.09
C ALA A 111 -12.69 13.11 -4.17
N LYS A 112 -13.38 14.15 -3.71
CA LYS A 112 -12.78 15.16 -2.84
C LYS A 112 -12.73 14.66 -1.39
N LEU A 113 -11.70 15.04 -0.63
CA LEU A 113 -11.61 14.77 0.82
C LEU A 113 -12.82 15.31 1.60
N THR A 114 -13.45 16.39 1.13
CA THR A 114 -14.65 16.98 1.75
C THR A 114 -15.93 16.17 1.52
N GLN A 115 -15.90 15.17 0.65
CA GLN A 115 -17.05 14.31 0.35
C GLN A 115 -16.96 13.05 1.21
N LYS A 116 -18.09 12.56 1.72
CA LYS A 116 -18.13 11.26 2.38
C LYS A 116 -17.69 10.17 1.40
N PRO A 117 -16.92 9.16 1.85
CA PRO A 117 -16.57 8.03 1.02
C PRO A 117 -17.84 7.35 0.51
N LYS A 118 -17.80 6.86 -0.73
CA LYS A 118 -18.93 6.13 -1.31
C LYS A 118 -19.02 4.75 -0.65
N MET A 119 -20.23 4.22 -0.53
CA MET A 119 -20.40 2.81 -0.17
C MET A 119 -19.87 1.93 -1.31
N GLY A 120 -18.75 1.26 -1.09
CA GLY A 120 -18.11 0.37 -2.05
C GLY A 120 -16.96 -0.38 -1.43
N LEU A 121 -16.66 -1.58 -1.96
CA LEU A 121 -15.66 -2.48 -1.37
C LEU A 121 -14.28 -1.82 -1.25
N ILE A 122 -13.87 -1.04 -2.24
CA ILE A 122 -12.57 -0.35 -2.25
C ILE A 122 -12.41 0.70 -1.15
N TYR A 123 -13.52 1.19 -0.57
CA TYR A 123 -13.49 2.19 0.51
C TYR A 123 -13.61 1.55 1.90
N LEU A 124 -13.57 0.21 2.02
CA LEU A 124 -13.68 -0.45 3.32
C LEU A 124 -12.51 -0.11 4.26
N SER A 125 -11.33 0.17 3.72
CA SER A 125 -10.17 0.63 4.50
C SER A 125 -10.42 1.98 5.20
N GLU A 126 -11.12 2.89 4.52
CA GLU A 126 -11.51 4.20 5.05
C GLU A 126 -12.49 4.09 6.22
N HIS A 127 -13.46 3.18 6.12
CA HIS A 127 -14.48 3.00 7.15
C HIS A 127 -13.94 2.39 8.45
N LEU A 128 -12.85 1.60 8.37
CA LEU A 128 -12.19 1.04 9.55
C LEU A 128 -11.33 2.07 10.29
N ALA A 129 -10.82 3.09 9.60
CA ALA A 129 -10.05 4.17 10.22
C ALA A 129 -10.93 5.18 10.99
N GLU A 130 -12.23 5.22 10.67
CA GLU A 130 -13.22 6.10 11.31
C GLU A 130 -13.94 5.45 12.52
N SER A 131 -13.77 4.13 12.74
CA SER A 131 -14.41 3.34 13.81
C SER A 131 -13.50 3.13 15.01
#